data_AF-A0A0F8VZB9-F1
#
_entry.id   AF-A0A0F8VZB9-F1
#
_cell.length_a   1.000
_cell.length_b   1.000
_cell.length_c   1.000
_cell.angle_alpha   90.00
_cell.angle_beta   90.00
_cell.angle_gamma   90.00
#
_symmetry.space_group_name_H-M   'P 1'
#
loop_
_entity.id
_entity.type
_entity.pdbx_description
1 polymer ?
#
loop_
_entity_poly.entity_id
_entity_poly.type
_entity_poly.pdbx_seq_one_letter_code
_entity_poly.pdbx_strand_id
1 'polypeptide(L)'
;MKPHNFSESLAKSHAAEDLPVWEEIYRQAFPTFAAMVSHRDDGWHQRAGVDRSVILQNSKRILIDEKARFRNKKTGIVYEDVALEYWSAEAEQSPGWVCKSLLADYIAYAIVPLGRGYLLPVIQMQEAWAKNGEEWKSEYKIIRAPNEMNGYEWTTVSVGVPVDKLFKAIGACLRVEFVPLEEADANGATP
;
A
#
# COMPACT_ATOMS: atom_id res chain seq x y z
N MET A 1 24.08 -7.72 -9.28
CA MET A 1 23.10 -8.05 -8.22
C MET A 1 22.33 -9.27 -8.75
N LYS A 2 22.30 -10.42 -8.05
CA LYS A 2 21.60 -11.61 -8.57
C LYS A 2 20.08 -11.35 -8.56
N PRO A 3 19.35 -11.50 -9.70
CA PRO A 3 17.92 -11.25 -9.77
C PRO A 3 17.15 -12.15 -8.79
N HIS A 4 16.05 -11.63 -8.25
CA HIS A 4 15.08 -12.45 -7.52
C HIS A 4 14.27 -13.25 -8.53
N ASN A 5 14.22 -14.57 -8.37
CA ASN A 5 13.29 -15.38 -9.16
C ASN A 5 11.86 -14.98 -8.76
N PHE A 6 11.10 -14.45 -9.71
CA PHE A 6 9.75 -13.96 -9.47
C PHE A 6 8.82 -15.07 -8.99
N SER A 7 8.96 -16.31 -9.46
CA SER A 7 8.18 -17.44 -8.94
C SER A 7 8.43 -17.66 -7.45
N GLU A 8 9.66 -17.46 -6.98
CA GLU A 8 9.97 -17.51 -5.55
C GLU A 8 9.47 -16.28 -4.79
N SER A 9 9.48 -15.10 -5.40
CA SER A 9 8.93 -13.88 -4.81
C SER A 9 7.40 -13.93 -4.71
N LEU A 10 6.74 -14.45 -5.74
CA LEU A 10 5.30 -14.69 -5.80
C LEU A 10 4.88 -15.77 -4.80
N ALA A 11 5.62 -16.89 -4.74
CA ALA A 11 5.38 -17.92 -3.73
C ALA A 11 5.56 -17.39 -2.30
N LYS A 12 6.48 -16.44 -2.07
CA LYS A 12 6.61 -15.74 -0.78
C LYS A 12 5.46 -14.77 -0.53
N SER A 13 4.93 -14.11 -1.56
CA SER A 13 3.73 -13.28 -1.43
C SER A 13 2.53 -14.14 -1.02
N HIS A 14 2.30 -15.25 -1.73
CA HIS A 14 1.23 -16.19 -1.39
C HIS A 14 1.42 -16.77 0.02
N ALA A 15 2.64 -17.17 0.39
CA ALA A 15 2.92 -17.63 1.75
C ALA A 15 2.80 -16.52 2.81
N ALA A 16 2.96 -15.26 2.42
CA ALA A 16 2.75 -14.12 3.28
C ALA A 16 1.26 -13.82 3.50
N GLU A 17 0.40 -14.00 2.49
CA GLU A 17 -1.06 -13.84 2.58
C GLU A 17 -1.72 -14.84 3.55
N ASP A 18 -1.10 -16.02 3.73
CA ASP A 18 -1.52 -17.04 4.71
C ASP A 18 -1.01 -16.76 6.14
N LEU A 19 -0.29 -15.65 6.36
CA LEU A 19 0.21 -15.34 7.69
C LEU A 19 -0.93 -14.99 8.65
N PRO A 20 -0.93 -15.54 9.88
CA PRO A 20 -1.95 -15.21 10.89
C PRO A 20 -1.90 -13.74 11.33
N VAL A 21 -0.81 -13.02 11.04
CA VAL A 21 -0.64 -11.60 11.36
C VAL A 21 -1.72 -10.72 10.75
N TRP A 22 -2.29 -11.10 9.61
CA TRP A 22 -3.31 -10.28 8.95
C TRP A 22 -4.60 -10.22 9.75
N GLU A 23 -5.09 -11.36 10.23
CA GLU A 23 -6.27 -11.39 11.10
C GLU A 23 -6.04 -10.58 12.38
N GLU A 24 -4.85 -10.72 12.98
CA GLU A 24 -4.45 -9.94 14.15
C GLU A 24 -4.49 -8.42 13.86
N ILE A 25 -3.88 -7.98 12.76
CA ILE A 25 -3.91 -6.57 12.33
C ILE A 25 -5.35 -6.10 12.14
N TYR A 26 -6.19 -6.86 11.46
CA TYR A 26 -7.57 -6.45 11.17
C TYR A 26 -8.47 -6.43 12.39
N ARG A 27 -8.32 -7.37 13.32
CA ARG A 27 -9.04 -7.34 14.60
C ARG A 27 -8.65 -6.13 15.45
N GLN A 28 -7.38 -5.73 15.42
CA GLN A 28 -6.92 -4.55 16.14
C GLN A 28 -7.36 -3.24 15.46
N ALA A 29 -7.31 -3.19 14.13
CA ALA A 29 -7.59 -1.98 13.37
C ALA A 29 -9.08 -1.70 13.15
N PHE A 30 -9.91 -2.75 13.11
CA PHE A 30 -11.34 -2.65 12.84
C PHE A 30 -12.16 -3.17 14.02
N PRO A 31 -12.68 -2.29 14.89
CA PRO A 31 -13.37 -2.69 16.13
C PRO A 31 -14.57 -3.62 15.94
N THR A 32 -15.23 -3.55 14.78
CA THR A 32 -16.38 -4.38 14.42
C THR A 32 -16.04 -5.45 13.40
N PHE A 33 -14.77 -5.88 13.34
CA PHE A 33 -14.33 -7.01 12.52
C PHE A 33 -15.23 -8.23 12.74
N ALA A 34 -15.83 -8.74 11.68
CA ALA A 34 -16.68 -9.92 11.71
C ALA A 34 -16.02 -11.10 10.99
N ALA A 35 -15.48 -10.87 9.79
CA ALA A 35 -14.85 -11.90 8.99
C ALA A 35 -13.83 -11.29 8.01
N MET A 36 -13.02 -12.16 7.40
CA MET A 36 -12.17 -11.77 6.28
C MET A 36 -12.19 -12.85 5.19
N VAL A 37 -12.18 -12.45 3.92
CA VAL A 37 -12.29 -13.32 2.74
C VAL A 37 -11.11 -13.06 1.83
N SER A 38 -10.31 -14.10 1.56
CA SER A 38 -9.20 -14.06 0.60
C SER A 38 -9.73 -14.12 -0.84
N HIS A 39 -9.14 -13.34 -1.74
CA HIS A 39 -9.47 -13.30 -3.17
C HIS A 39 -8.39 -13.96 -4.04
N ARG A 40 -7.72 -14.98 -3.51
CA ARG A 40 -6.58 -15.71 -4.13
C ARG A 40 -6.88 -16.42 -5.45
N ASP A 41 -8.14 -16.69 -5.76
CA ASP A 41 -8.51 -17.44 -6.95
C ASP A 41 -8.54 -16.47 -8.16
N ASP A 42 -7.60 -16.71 -9.09
CA ASP A 42 -7.32 -15.92 -10.29
C ASP A 42 -8.58 -15.27 -10.91
N GLY A 43 -8.63 -13.94 -10.86
CA GLY A 43 -9.77 -13.14 -11.31
C GLY A 43 -9.44 -11.67 -11.51
N TRP A 44 -10.39 -10.90 -12.03
CA TRP A 44 -10.22 -9.45 -12.25
C TRP A 44 -9.82 -8.68 -10.98
N HIS A 45 -10.26 -9.15 -9.80
CA HIS A 45 -9.97 -8.52 -8.50
C HIS A 45 -8.48 -8.48 -8.14
N GLN A 46 -7.69 -9.50 -8.48
CA GLN A 46 -6.25 -9.50 -8.20
C GLN A 46 -5.51 -8.48 -9.08
N ARG A 47 -5.91 -8.35 -10.35
CA ARG A 47 -5.39 -7.29 -11.25
C ARG A 47 -5.76 -5.88 -10.78
N ALA A 48 -6.83 -5.75 -10.00
CA ALA A 48 -7.28 -4.49 -9.39
C ALA A 48 -6.58 -4.15 -8.05
N GLY A 49 -5.66 -5.00 -7.58
CA GLY A 49 -4.91 -4.79 -6.34
C GLY A 49 -5.77 -4.99 -5.10
N VAL A 50 -6.46 -6.12 -5.01
CA VAL A 50 -7.21 -6.53 -3.81
C VAL A 50 -6.89 -7.98 -3.50
N ASP A 51 -6.27 -8.21 -2.35
CA ASP A 51 -5.94 -9.54 -1.84
C ASP A 51 -7.04 -10.05 -0.91
N ARG A 52 -7.68 -9.13 -0.16
CA ARG A 52 -8.68 -9.49 0.86
C ARG A 52 -9.85 -8.52 0.94
N SER A 53 -11.00 -9.05 1.36
CA SER A 53 -12.09 -8.27 1.91
C SER A 53 -12.21 -8.49 3.41
N VAL A 54 -12.22 -7.42 4.19
CA VAL A 54 -12.61 -7.41 5.60
C VAL A 54 -14.09 -7.04 5.68
N ILE A 55 -14.87 -7.88 6.35
CA ILE A 55 -16.31 -7.67 6.57
C ILE A 55 -16.53 -7.23 8.01
N LEU A 56 -17.20 -6.09 8.18
CA LEU A 56 -17.61 -5.57 9.47
C LEU A 56 -19.01 -6.06 9.86
N GLN A 57 -19.36 -5.98 11.14
CA GLN A 57 -20.67 -6.41 11.66
C GLN A 57 -21.87 -5.72 10.99
N ASN A 58 -21.70 -4.49 10.50
CA ASN A 58 -22.72 -3.76 9.74
C ASN A 58 -22.74 -4.12 8.23
N SER A 59 -22.11 -5.22 7.84
CA SER A 59 -21.93 -5.66 6.46
C SER A 59 -21.08 -4.74 5.57
N LYS A 60 -20.46 -3.69 6.14
CA LYS A 60 -19.48 -2.89 5.40
C LYS A 60 -18.31 -3.79 5.00
N ARG A 61 -17.97 -3.74 3.73
CA ARG A 61 -16.80 -4.40 3.15
C ARG A 61 -15.68 -3.39 2.98
N ILE A 62 -14.51 -3.72 3.49
CA ILE A 62 -13.26 -2.98 3.29
C ILE A 62 -12.35 -3.84 2.42
N LEU A 63 -11.88 -3.30 1.31
CA LEU A 63 -10.97 -3.96 0.36
C LEU A 63 -9.53 -3.66 0.73
N ILE A 64 -8.68 -4.69 0.79
CA ILE A 64 -7.31 -4.59 1.26
C ILE A 64 -6.34 -5.19 0.24
N ASP A 65 -5.23 -4.49 0.01
CA ASP A 65 -4.02 -5.02 -0.63
C ASP A 65 -2.96 -5.25 0.47
N GLU A 66 -2.40 -6.45 0.54
CA GLU A 66 -1.48 -6.89 1.59
C GLU A 66 -0.02 -6.80 1.11
N LYS A 67 0.83 -6.14 1.91
CA LYS A 67 2.27 -6.01 1.64
C LYS A 67 3.07 -6.43 2.86
N ALA A 68 3.72 -7.58 2.77
CA ALA A 68 4.62 -8.05 3.82
C ALA A 68 6.08 -7.70 3.51
N ARG A 69 6.76 -7.08 4.47
CA ARG A 69 8.20 -6.81 4.42
C ARG A 69 8.94 -7.60 5.49
N PHE A 70 9.85 -8.45 5.02
CA PHE A 70 10.67 -9.30 5.86
C PHE A 70 12.09 -8.75 6.02
N ARG A 71 12.86 -9.36 6.93
CA ARG A 71 14.28 -9.11 7.10
C ARG A 71 15.00 -9.37 5.77
N ASN A 72 15.91 -8.48 5.40
CA ASN A 72 16.78 -8.74 4.25
C ASN A 72 17.64 -9.97 4.53
N LYS A 73 17.49 -11.04 3.74
CA LYS A 73 18.20 -12.30 3.96
C LYS A 73 19.72 -12.20 3.75
N LYS A 74 20.18 -11.22 2.96
CA LYS A 74 21.61 -11.04 2.64
C LYS A 74 22.30 -10.16 3.67
N THR A 75 21.66 -9.04 4.05
CA THR A 75 22.28 -8.05 4.95
C THR A 75 21.85 -8.21 6.40
N GLY A 76 20.85 -9.02 6.69
CA GLY A 76 20.27 -9.18 8.03
C GLY A 76 19.46 -7.98 8.51
N ILE A 77 19.36 -6.91 7.72
CA ILE A 77 18.68 -5.65 8.09
C ILE A 77 17.18 -5.89 8.26
N VAL A 78 16.65 -5.41 9.39
CA VAL A 78 15.21 -5.17 9.56
C VAL A 78 14.93 -3.73 9.17
N TYR A 79 13.94 -3.55 8.31
CA TYR A 79 13.56 -2.25 7.81
C TYR A 79 12.57 -1.59 8.76
N GLU A 80 12.67 -0.27 8.93
CA GLU A 80 11.74 0.51 9.76
C GLU A 80 10.92 1.52 8.93
N ASP A 81 11.16 1.54 7.61
CA ASP A 81 10.50 2.39 6.61
C ASP A 81 9.43 1.61 5.82
N VAL A 82 8.56 2.34 5.14
CA VAL A 82 7.61 1.79 4.16
C VAL A 82 8.20 1.98 2.77
N ALA A 83 8.36 0.89 2.01
CA ALA A 83 8.89 0.93 0.65
C ALA A 83 7.75 1.26 -0.32
N LEU A 84 7.54 2.54 -0.65
CA LEU A 84 6.53 2.97 -1.61
C LEU A 84 7.01 2.63 -3.03
N GLU A 85 6.45 1.60 -3.64
CA GLU A 85 6.79 1.20 -5.02
C GLU A 85 6.15 2.17 -6.00
N TYR A 86 7.00 2.94 -6.69
CA TYR A 86 6.55 3.87 -7.69
C TYR A 86 6.65 3.32 -9.08
N TRP A 87 7.66 2.48 -9.41
CA TRP A 87 7.72 1.70 -10.66
C TRP A 87 7.63 0.20 -10.40
N SER A 88 6.69 -0.48 -11.06
CA SER A 88 6.60 -1.94 -11.08
C SER A 88 7.56 -2.56 -12.12
N ALA A 89 7.95 -1.78 -13.14
CA ALA A 89 9.02 -2.10 -14.08
C ALA A 89 9.71 -0.80 -14.53
N GLU A 90 10.99 -0.63 -14.13
CA GLU A 90 11.73 0.63 -14.30
C GLU A 90 11.95 1.01 -15.77
N ALA A 91 12.29 0.04 -16.62
CA ALA A 91 12.62 0.27 -18.03
C ALA A 91 11.39 0.73 -18.83
N GLU A 92 10.24 0.16 -18.54
CA GLU A 92 8.94 0.47 -19.15
C GLU A 92 8.21 1.62 -18.44
N GLN A 93 8.77 2.13 -17.33
CA GLN A 93 8.14 3.11 -16.45
C GLN A 93 6.70 2.72 -16.05
N SER A 94 6.47 1.41 -15.86
CA SER A 94 5.16 0.90 -15.48
C SER A 94 4.84 1.33 -14.06
N PRO A 95 3.63 1.89 -13.78
CA PRO A 95 3.29 2.40 -12.47
C PRO A 95 3.29 1.27 -11.43
N GLY A 96 3.97 1.52 -10.31
CA GLY A 96 3.89 0.73 -9.09
C GLY A 96 2.63 1.05 -8.29
N TRP A 97 2.39 0.30 -7.22
CA TRP A 97 1.13 0.39 -6.47
C TRP A 97 0.86 1.77 -5.84
N VAL A 98 1.88 2.58 -5.55
CA VAL A 98 1.66 3.95 -5.04
C VAL A 98 1.19 4.92 -6.14
N CYS A 99 1.38 4.56 -7.42
CA CYS A 99 1.02 5.37 -8.59
C CYS A 99 -0.17 4.81 -9.38
N LYS A 100 -0.51 3.53 -9.18
CA LYS A 100 -1.55 2.82 -9.94
C LYS A 100 -2.92 3.08 -9.35
N SER A 101 -3.96 3.19 -10.17
CA SER A 101 -5.35 3.16 -9.66
C SER A 101 -5.65 1.78 -9.06
N LEU A 102 -5.97 1.74 -7.76
CA LEU A 102 -6.27 0.53 -7.02
C LEU A 102 -7.73 0.52 -6.59
N LEU A 103 -8.31 -0.68 -6.51
CA LEU A 103 -9.66 -0.88 -5.97
C LEU A 103 -9.65 -1.02 -4.44
N ALA A 104 -8.49 -1.33 -3.83
CA ALA A 104 -8.35 -1.40 -2.39
C ALA A 104 -8.66 -0.06 -1.69
N ASP A 105 -9.30 -0.14 -0.53
CA ASP A 105 -9.50 0.99 0.38
C ASP A 105 -8.21 1.27 1.17
N TYR A 106 -7.48 0.22 1.55
CA TYR A 106 -6.22 0.31 2.28
C TYR A 106 -5.14 -0.61 1.71
N ILE A 107 -3.89 -0.16 1.78
CA ILE A 107 -2.73 -1.06 1.80
C ILE A 107 -2.49 -1.48 3.25
N ALA A 108 -2.59 -2.77 3.55
CA ALA A 108 -2.13 -3.34 4.81
C ALA A 108 -0.66 -3.72 4.68
N TYR A 109 0.21 -2.91 5.29
CA TYR A 109 1.66 -3.08 5.20
C TYR A 109 2.22 -3.61 6.51
N ALA A 110 2.75 -4.83 6.52
CA ALA A 110 3.32 -5.48 7.70
C ALA A 110 4.84 -5.54 7.62
N ILE A 111 5.53 -4.94 8.58
CA ILE A 111 6.95 -5.20 8.82
C ILE A 111 7.04 -6.35 9.83
N VAL A 112 7.00 -7.57 9.28
CA VAL A 112 6.81 -8.80 10.07
C VAL A 112 7.83 -8.95 11.21
N PRO A 113 9.15 -8.73 11.01
CA PRO A 113 10.13 -8.89 12.09
C PRO A 113 10.01 -7.87 13.23
N LEU A 114 9.29 -6.76 13.03
CA LEU A 114 9.05 -5.76 14.07
C LEU A 114 7.71 -5.93 14.78
N GLY A 115 6.83 -6.83 14.29
CA GLY A 115 5.46 -6.92 14.78
C GLY A 115 4.66 -5.62 14.55
N ARG A 116 4.95 -4.90 13.45
CA ARG A 116 4.28 -3.64 13.13
C ARG A 116 3.44 -3.77 11.86
N GLY A 117 2.14 -3.52 11.99
CA GLY A 117 1.20 -3.38 10.89
C GLY A 117 0.79 -1.92 10.69
N TYR A 118 0.69 -1.49 9.44
CA TYR A 118 0.25 -0.17 9.05
C TYR A 118 -0.92 -0.30 8.09
N LEU A 119 -2.00 0.45 8.32
CA LEU A 119 -3.06 0.62 7.33
C LEU A 119 -2.87 1.97 6.65
N LEU A 120 -2.60 1.94 5.34
CA LEU A 120 -2.42 3.13 4.53
C LEU A 120 -3.70 3.34 3.71
N PRO A 121 -4.52 4.38 3.99
CA PRO A 121 -5.68 4.70 3.17
C PRO A 121 -5.21 5.02 1.75
N VAL A 122 -5.67 4.27 0.76
CA VAL A 122 -5.10 4.31 -0.60
C VAL A 122 -5.16 5.72 -1.19
N ILE A 123 -6.34 6.34 -1.15
CA ILE A 123 -6.55 7.68 -1.75
C ILE A 123 -5.61 8.72 -1.12
N GLN A 124 -5.55 8.78 0.21
CA GLN A 124 -4.73 9.77 0.91
C GLN A 124 -3.23 9.49 0.81
N MET A 125 -2.84 8.21 0.71
CA MET A 125 -1.46 7.82 0.43
C MET A 125 -1.04 8.24 -0.98
N GLN A 126 -1.89 8.05 -1.99
CA GLN A 126 -1.61 8.45 -3.36
C GLN A 126 -1.56 9.98 -3.49
N GLU A 127 -2.43 10.70 -2.79
CA GLU A 127 -2.37 12.16 -2.70
C GLU A 127 -1.09 12.65 -2.01
N ALA A 128 -0.69 12.01 -0.90
CA ALA A 128 0.57 12.30 -0.23
C ALA A 128 1.77 12.05 -1.16
N TRP A 129 1.72 10.97 -1.94
CA TRP A 129 2.72 10.67 -2.96
C TRP A 129 2.76 11.73 -4.07
N ALA A 130 1.61 12.15 -4.60
CA ALA A 130 1.55 13.17 -5.64
C ALA A 130 2.19 14.50 -5.20
N LYS A 131 2.04 14.87 -3.92
CA LYS A 131 2.59 16.11 -3.34
C LYS A 131 4.08 16.04 -2.99
N ASN A 132 4.58 14.87 -2.57
CA ASN A 132 5.91 14.75 -1.95
C ASN A 132 6.83 13.75 -2.64
N GLY A 133 6.34 12.98 -3.62
CA GLY A 133 7.04 11.83 -4.19
C GLY A 133 8.37 12.16 -4.85
N GLU A 134 8.48 13.30 -5.54
CA GLU A 134 9.74 13.75 -6.13
C GLU A 134 10.78 14.16 -5.06
N GLU A 135 10.34 14.85 -4.01
CA GLU A 135 11.21 15.17 -2.87
C GLU A 135 11.71 13.89 -2.19
N TRP A 136 10.80 12.96 -1.88
CA TRP A 136 11.15 11.68 -1.25
C TRP A 136 12.13 10.86 -2.08
N LYS A 137 12.00 10.84 -3.42
CA LYS A 137 12.95 10.15 -4.31
C LYS A 137 14.38 10.73 -4.20
N SER A 138 14.51 12.01 -3.87
CA SER A 138 15.80 12.68 -3.70
C SER A 138 16.37 12.58 -2.29
N GLU A 139 15.52 12.59 -1.27
CA GLU A 139 15.92 12.62 0.13
C GLU A 139 16.15 11.21 0.70
N TYR A 140 15.31 10.26 0.29
CA TYR A 140 15.25 8.93 0.90
C TYR A 140 15.85 7.84 0.03
N LYS A 141 16.07 6.68 0.66
CA LYS A 141 16.73 5.55 0.04
C LYS A 141 15.88 4.96 -1.08
N ILE A 142 16.40 4.99 -2.30
CA ILE A 142 15.86 4.21 -3.41
C ILE A 142 16.19 2.73 -3.23
N ILE A 143 15.17 1.89 -3.38
CA ILE A 143 15.24 0.44 -3.29
C ILE A 143 14.94 -0.11 -4.68
N ARG A 144 15.94 -0.71 -5.31
CA ARG A 144 15.78 -1.43 -6.59
C ARG A 144 15.78 -2.93 -6.31
N ALA A 145 14.75 -3.61 -6.75
CA ALA A 145 14.64 -5.06 -6.66
C ALA A 145 14.57 -5.67 -8.07
N PRO A 146 15.69 -6.26 -8.56
CA PRO A 146 15.68 -6.97 -9.83
C PRO A 146 14.89 -8.27 -9.69
N ASN A 147 14.01 -8.56 -10.65
CA ASN A 147 13.16 -9.74 -10.73
C ASN A 147 13.38 -10.46 -12.08
N GLU A 148 13.19 -11.77 -12.10
CA GLU A 148 13.28 -12.61 -13.31
C GLU A 148 12.17 -13.67 -13.32
N MET A 149 11.45 -13.80 -14.43
CA MET A 149 10.48 -14.88 -14.66
C MET A 149 10.62 -15.40 -16.09
N ASN A 150 10.83 -16.72 -16.25
CA ASN A 150 10.89 -17.37 -17.57
C ASN A 150 11.84 -16.67 -18.56
N GLY A 151 12.97 -16.15 -18.08
CA GLY A 151 13.96 -15.41 -18.87
C GLY A 151 13.62 -13.93 -19.17
N TYR A 152 12.46 -13.43 -18.72
CA TYR A 152 12.13 -12.01 -18.73
C TYR A 152 12.60 -11.37 -17.41
N GLU A 153 13.42 -10.31 -17.51
CA GLU A 153 13.95 -9.57 -16.37
C GLU A 153 13.32 -8.17 -16.29
N TRP A 154 12.99 -7.73 -15.08
CA TRP A 154 12.55 -6.35 -14.83
C TRP A 154 12.99 -5.89 -13.45
N THR A 155 12.98 -4.59 -13.19
CA THR A 155 13.32 -4.03 -11.87
C THR A 155 12.14 -3.27 -11.31
N THR A 156 11.69 -3.64 -10.12
CA THR A 156 10.76 -2.80 -9.36
C THR A 156 11.56 -1.76 -8.59
N VAL A 157 10.99 -0.56 -8.47
CA VAL A 157 11.65 0.57 -7.81
C VAL A 157 10.71 1.16 -6.77
N SER A 158 11.23 1.22 -5.55
CA SER A 158 10.56 1.82 -4.41
C SER A 158 11.42 2.90 -3.77
N VAL A 159 10.81 3.77 -2.99
CA VAL A 159 11.51 4.65 -2.06
C VAL A 159 11.12 4.29 -0.62
N GLY A 160 12.13 4.11 0.23
CA GLY A 160 11.93 3.79 1.65
C GLY A 160 11.60 5.06 2.45
N VAL A 161 10.31 5.34 2.65
CA VAL A 161 9.84 6.54 3.36
C VAL A 161 9.72 6.25 4.86
N PRO A 162 10.34 7.05 5.75
CA PRO A 162 10.14 6.92 7.19
C PRO A 162 8.67 7.02 7.59
N VAL A 163 8.26 6.18 8.54
CA VAL A 163 6.85 6.04 8.94
C VAL A 163 6.26 7.35 9.46
N ASP A 164 7.00 8.11 10.26
CA ASP A 164 6.55 9.39 10.80
C ASP A 164 6.28 10.43 9.70
N LYS A 165 7.12 10.45 8.66
CA LYS A 165 6.97 11.34 7.50
C LYS A 165 5.78 10.94 6.66
N LEU A 166 5.65 9.64 6.37
CA LEU A 166 4.55 9.12 5.57
C LEU A 166 3.20 9.38 6.24
N PHE A 167 3.04 9.03 7.52
CA PHE A 167 1.77 9.22 8.22
C PHE A 167 1.44 10.70 8.46
N LYS A 168 2.44 11.56 8.67
CA LYS A 168 2.23 13.02 8.72
C LYS A 168 1.67 13.53 7.39
N ALA A 169 2.22 13.10 6.25
CA ALA A 169 1.77 13.51 4.93
C ALA A 169 0.36 12.97 4.60
N ILE A 170 0.10 11.69 4.89
CA ILE A 170 -1.24 11.09 4.75
C ILE A 170 -2.26 11.84 5.61
N GLY A 171 -1.94 12.13 6.87
CA GLY A 171 -2.81 12.86 7.79
C GLY A 171 -3.08 14.31 7.36
N ALA A 172 -2.17 14.94 6.62
CA ALA A 172 -2.43 16.24 6.00
C ALA A 172 -3.48 16.14 4.88
N CYS A 173 -3.52 15.02 4.14
CA CYS A 173 -4.46 14.80 3.04
C CYS A 173 -5.89 14.44 3.50
N LEU A 174 -6.08 14.16 4.80
CA LEU A 174 -7.40 13.96 5.41
C LEU A 174 -8.11 15.26 5.78
N ARG A 175 -7.44 16.41 5.61
CA ARG A 175 -7.98 17.73 5.93
C ARG A 175 -8.08 18.53 4.63
N VAL A 176 -9.29 19.01 4.35
CA VAL A 176 -9.58 19.81 3.16
C VAL A 176 -10.01 21.20 3.62
N GLU A 177 -9.32 22.21 3.11
CA GLU A 177 -9.74 23.60 3.27
C GLU A 177 -10.73 23.94 2.16
N PHE A 178 -11.79 24.65 2.52
CA PHE A 178 -12.79 25.15 1.58
C PHE A 178 -13.06 26.61 1.90
N VAL A 179 -13.54 27.36 0.91
CA VAL A 179 -13.94 28.75 1.11
C VAL A 179 -15.16 28.77 2.05
N PRO A 180 -15.08 29.47 3.21
CA PRO A 180 -16.24 29.59 4.10
C PRO A 180 -17.40 30.25 3.37
N LEU A 181 -18.61 29.75 3.59
CA LEU A 181 -19.84 30.35 3.09
C LEU A 181 -20.53 31.05 4.27
N GLU A 182 -20.88 32.32 4.09
CA GLU A 182 -21.78 33.01 5.03
C GLU A 182 -23.24 32.69 4.66
N GLU A 183 -24.14 32.58 5.64
CA GLU A 183 -25.55 32.21 5.43
C GLU A 183 -26.28 33.12 4.41
N ALA A 184 -25.82 34.36 4.21
CA ALA A 184 -26.37 35.28 3.23
C ALA A 184 -26.14 34.84 1.76
N ASP A 185 -25.09 34.07 1.49
CA ASP A 185 -24.73 33.62 0.14
C ASP A 185 -25.50 32.37 -0.31
N ALA A 186 -26.11 31.64 0.63
CA ALA A 186 -26.88 30.42 0.35
C ALA A 186 -28.33 30.69 -0.11
N ASN A 187 -28.87 31.88 0.18
CA ASN A 187 -30.27 32.25 -0.11
C ASN A 187 -30.43 33.25 -1.28
N GLY A 188 -29.33 33.63 -1.95
CA GLY A 188 -29.34 34.59 -3.07
C GLY A 188 -29.79 34.02 -4.42
N ALA A 189 -30.16 32.73 -4.49
CA ALA A 189 -30.67 32.11 -5.71
C ALA A 189 -32.18 31.85 -5.60
N THR A 190 -32.99 32.82 -6.02
CA THR A 190 -34.32 32.57 -6.61
C THR A 190 -34.85 33.85 -7.27
N PRO A 191 -35.66 33.76 -8.34
CA PRO A 191 -35.68 32.84 -9.48
C PRO A 191 -35.15 33.49 -10.78
#